data_AF-A3CUK5-F1
#
_entry.id   AF-A3CUK5-F1
#
_cell.length_a   1.000
_cell.length_b   1.000
_cell.length_c   1.000
_cell.angle_alpha   90.00
_cell.angle_beta   90.00
_cell.angle_gamma   90.00
#
_symmetry.space_group_name_H-M   'P 1'
#
loop_
_entity.id
_entity.type
_entity.pdbx_description
1 polymer ?
#
loop_
_entity_poly.entity_id
_entity_poly.type
_entity_poly.pdbx_seq_one_letter_code
_entity_poly.pdbx_strand_id
1 'polypeptide(L)'
;MKQIAINALVDIGCLITFIPSVISGLVLYLVLPSGGGRGSGWELFLDIPRSQWVVMHDNSSLVFAALIIVHLLLHWKFFRHIDRYLTRDTTNNTQSEGGQ
;
A
#
# COMPACT_ATOMS: atom_id res chain seq x y z
N MET A 1 -5.74 -22.87 -12.00
CA MET A 1 -4.31 -22.53 -11.79
C MET A 1 -3.95 -21.10 -12.22
N LYS A 2 -4.35 -20.62 -13.42
CA LYS A 2 -3.98 -19.28 -13.91
C LYS A 2 -4.45 -18.10 -13.03
N GLN A 3 -5.64 -18.16 -12.44
CA GLN A 3 -6.16 -17.05 -11.61
C GLN A 3 -5.34 -16.83 -10.32
N ILE A 4 -4.92 -17.91 -9.65
CA ILE A 4 -4.07 -17.83 -8.45
C ILE A 4 -2.71 -17.22 -8.80
N ALA A 5 -2.13 -17.61 -9.95
CA ALA A 5 -0.87 -17.05 -10.42
C ALA A 5 -0.96 -15.55 -10.76
N ILE A 6 -2.06 -15.10 -11.37
CA ILE A 6 -2.29 -13.66 -11.67
C ILE A 6 -2.43 -12.87 -10.37
N ASN A 7 -3.21 -13.37 -9.41
CA ASN A 7 -3.39 -12.70 -8.12
C ASN A 7 -2.06 -12.58 -7.37
N ALA A 8 -1.30 -13.68 -7.28
CA ALA A 8 0.01 -13.68 -6.65
C ALA A 8 1.00 -12.71 -7.33
N LEU A 9 0.97 -12.60 -8.67
CA LEU A 9 1.81 -11.67 -9.42
C LEU A 9 1.46 -10.21 -9.11
N VAL A 10 0.17 -9.88 -9.05
CA VAL A 10 -0.30 -8.52 -8.71
C VAL A 10 0.07 -8.17 -7.28
N ASP A 11 -0.06 -9.10 -6.33
CA ASP A 11 0.31 -8.90 -4.92
C ASP A 11 1.81 -8.66 -4.76
N ILE A 12 2.64 -9.48 -5.42
CA ILE A 12 4.10 -9.30 -5.43
C ILE A 12 4.46 -7.96 -6.07
N GLY A 13 3.80 -7.57 -7.16
CA GLY A 13 3.97 -6.27 -7.81
C GLY A 13 3.63 -5.11 -6.87
N CYS A 14 2.54 -5.21 -6.12
CA CYS A 14 2.16 -4.23 -5.10
C CYS A 14 3.25 -4.12 -4.02
N LEU A 15 3.74 -5.25 -3.52
CA LEU A 15 4.78 -5.27 -2.49
C LEU A 15 6.09 -4.63 -2.97
N ILE A 16 6.52 -4.95 -4.19
CA ILE A 16 7.76 -4.42 -4.78
C ILE A 16 7.67 -2.91 -5.00
N THR A 17 6.51 -2.40 -5.43
CA THR A 17 6.32 -0.96 -5.71
C THR A 17 6.03 -0.14 -4.45
N PHE A 18 5.46 -0.78 -3.44
CA PHE A 18 5.23 -0.19 -2.12
C PHE A 18 6.53 0.20 -1.41
N ILE A 19 7.54 -0.67 -1.43
CA ILE A 19 8.83 -0.44 -0.75
C ILE A 19 9.52 0.87 -1.18
N PRO A 20 9.81 1.12 -2.48
CA PRO A 20 10.45 2.35 -2.91
C PRO A 20 9.55 3.57 -2.71
N SER A 21 8.22 3.43 -2.88
CA SER A 21 7.25 4.50 -2.63
C SER A 21 7.29 4.96 -1.16
N VAL A 22 7.25 4.02 -0.20
CA VAL A 22 7.32 4.33 1.23
C VAL A 22 8.69 4.88 1.63
N ILE A 23 9.79 4.27 1.17
CA ILE A 23 11.14 4.74 1.53
C ILE A 23 11.35 6.18 1.03
N SER A 24 11.06 6.44 -0.24
CA SER A 24 11.22 7.79 -0.80
C SER A 24 10.28 8.80 -0.14
N GLY A 25 9.04 8.40 0.19
CA GLY A 25 8.09 9.25 0.92
C GLY A 25 8.58 9.58 2.33
N LEU A 26 9.10 8.60 3.06
CA LEU A 26 9.69 8.81 4.39
C LEU A 26 10.92 9.71 4.34
N VAL A 27 11.78 9.54 3.34
CA VAL A 27 12.95 10.42 3.12
C VAL A 27 12.49 11.86 2.84
N LEU A 28 11.52 12.06 1.95
CA LEU A 28 10.98 13.38 1.64
C LEU A 28 10.23 14.02 2.82
N TYR A 29 9.64 13.21 3.70
CA TYR A 29 8.91 13.71 4.87
C TYR A 29 9.82 14.04 6.05
N LEU A 30 10.77 13.16 6.37
CA LEU A 30 11.61 13.27 7.56
C LEU A 30 12.92 14.01 7.32
N VAL A 31 13.51 13.85 6.13
CA VAL A 31 14.87 14.32 5.83
C VAL A 31 14.86 15.53 4.89
N LEU A 32 13.96 15.57 3.90
CA LEU A 32 13.86 16.68 2.93
C LEU A 32 12.45 17.31 2.88
N PRO A 33 11.89 17.78 4.01
CA PRO A 33 10.54 18.34 4.07
C PRO A 33 10.39 19.59 3.17
N SER A 34 9.29 19.67 2.43
CA SER A 34 8.93 20.89 1.70
C SER A 34 8.41 21.95 2.68
N GLY A 35 9.21 22.98 2.97
CA GLY A 35 8.73 24.09 3.81
C GLY A 35 9.80 25.04 4.35
N GLY A 36 11.07 24.64 4.34
CA GLY A 36 12.19 25.46 4.81
C GLY A 36 12.62 26.56 3.83
N GLY A 37 11.77 27.55 3.54
CA GLY A 37 12.15 28.78 2.84
C GLY A 37 12.65 28.65 1.38
N ARG A 38 13.01 29.80 0.79
CA ARG A 38 13.57 29.95 -0.57
C ARG A 38 14.95 29.30 -0.65
N GLY A 39 15.01 27.99 -0.82
CA GLY A 39 16.26 27.24 -0.89
C GLY A 39 16.14 25.71 -0.86
N SER A 40 15.00 25.16 -0.42
CA SER A 40 14.79 23.72 -0.23
C SER A 40 14.89 22.83 -1.48
N GLY A 41 15.00 23.42 -2.67
CA GLY A 41 15.25 22.70 -3.93
C GLY A 41 16.67 22.14 -4.06
N TRP A 42 17.62 22.64 -3.25
CA TRP A 42 19.03 22.24 -3.27
C TRP A 42 19.42 21.30 -2.13
N GLU A 43 18.46 20.83 -1.33
CA GLU A 43 18.69 19.86 -0.27
C GLU A 43 19.16 18.54 -0.91
N LEU A 44 20.35 18.08 -0.54
CA LEU A 44 20.92 16.80 -0.97
C LEU A 44 20.79 15.77 0.15
N PHE A 45 20.39 14.56 -0.22
CA PHE A 45 20.46 13.40 0.65
C PHE A 45 21.05 12.23 -0.11
N LEU A 46 22.12 11.64 0.45
CA LEU A 46 22.95 10.64 -0.23
C LEU A 46 23.52 11.13 -1.58
N ASP A 47 23.88 12.40 -1.65
CA ASP A 47 24.36 13.06 -2.89
C ASP A 47 23.30 13.10 -4.03
N ILE A 48 22.05 12.81 -3.69
CA ILE A 48 20.91 12.87 -4.61
C ILE A 48 20.06 14.09 -4.23
N PRO A 49 19.75 14.99 -5.19
CA PRO A 49 18.96 16.17 -4.90
C PRO A 49 17.50 15.80 -4.64
N ARG A 50 16.82 16.62 -3.83
CA ARG A 50 15.39 16.47 -3.51
C ARG A 50 14.52 16.23 -4.74
N SER A 51 14.79 16.91 -5.84
CA SER A 51 14.02 16.76 -7.09
C SER A 51 14.03 15.32 -7.62
N GLN A 52 15.16 14.63 -7.54
CA GLN A 52 15.28 13.23 -7.96
C GLN A 52 14.53 12.30 -7.00
N TRP A 53 14.60 12.57 -5.69
CA TRP A 53 13.79 11.85 -4.69
C TRP A 53 12.29 12.00 -4.95
N VAL A 54 11.82 13.20 -5.30
CA VAL A 54 10.42 13.46 -5.67
C VAL A 54 10.03 12.70 -6.92
N VAL A 55 10.84 12.76 -8.00
CA VAL A 55 10.55 12.02 -9.23
C VAL A 55 10.48 10.51 -9.00
N MET A 56 11.39 9.97 -8.21
CA MET A 56 11.39 8.55 -7.84
C MET A 56 10.16 8.18 -7.01
N HIS A 57 9.79 9.03 -6.05
CA HIS A 57 8.59 8.85 -5.23
C HIS A 57 7.32 8.89 -6.08
N ASP A 58 7.15 9.90 -6.91
CA ASP A 58 5.94 10.08 -7.73
C ASP A 58 5.77 8.93 -8.72
N ASN A 59 6.84 8.52 -9.40
CA ASN A 59 6.78 7.42 -10.36
C ASN A 59 6.45 6.08 -9.66
N SER A 60 7.14 5.76 -8.56
CA SER A 60 6.88 4.51 -7.82
C SER A 60 5.49 4.49 -7.19
N SER A 61 5.03 5.62 -6.63
CA SER A 61 3.69 5.78 -6.06
C SER A 61 2.60 5.71 -7.12
N LEU A 62 2.83 6.23 -8.33
CA LEU A 62 1.86 6.15 -9.43
C LEU A 62 1.68 4.71 -9.93
N VAL A 63 2.78 3.96 -10.07
CA VAL A 63 2.71 2.52 -10.41
C VAL A 63 2.03 1.74 -9.29
N PHE A 64 2.39 2.00 -8.03
CA PHE A 64 1.75 1.36 -6.88
C PHE A 64 0.25 1.68 -6.81
N ALA A 65 -0.16 2.92 -7.07
CA ALA A 65 -1.56 3.32 -7.12
C ALA A 65 -2.35 2.58 -8.22
N ALA A 66 -1.77 2.39 -9.40
CA ALA A 66 -2.41 1.60 -10.44
C ALA A 66 -2.54 0.12 -10.03
N LEU A 67 -1.48 -0.46 -9.46
CA LEU A 67 -1.48 -1.86 -9.01
C LEU A 67 -2.46 -2.11 -7.86
N ILE A 68 -2.55 -1.20 -6.88
CA ILE A 68 -3.48 -1.36 -5.76
C ILE A 68 -4.94 -1.27 -6.22
N ILE A 69 -5.25 -0.44 -7.23
CA ILE A 69 -6.59 -0.41 -7.84
C ILE A 69 -6.91 -1.78 -8.46
N VAL A 70 -5.98 -2.34 -9.24
CA VAL A 70 -6.15 -3.67 -9.86
C VAL A 70 -6.29 -4.75 -8.78
N HIS A 71 -5.47 -4.73 -7.75
CA HIS A 71 -5.54 -5.62 -6.60
C HIS A 71 -6.94 -5.55 -5.94
N LEU A 72 -7.44 -4.35 -5.63
CA LEU A 72 -8.76 -4.18 -5.02
C LEU A 72 -9.89 -4.70 -5.90
N LEU A 73 -9.81 -4.51 -7.23
CA LEU A 73 -10.79 -5.05 -8.18
C LEU A 73 -10.77 -6.58 -8.21
N LEU A 74 -9.58 -7.21 -8.19
CA LEU A 74 -9.44 -8.67 -8.14
C LEU A 74 -9.96 -9.26 -6.81
N HIS A 75 -9.73 -8.55 -5.70
CA HIS A 75 -10.15 -8.97 -4.37
C HIS A 75 -11.55 -8.48 -3.99
N TRP A 76 -12.26 -7.77 -4.88
CA TRP A 76 -13.60 -7.22 -4.62
C TRP A 76 -14.62 -8.27 -4.17
N LYS A 77 -14.55 -9.49 -4.71
CA LYS A 77 -15.41 -10.61 -4.29
C LYS A 77 -15.14 -11.04 -2.85
N PHE A 78 -13.88 -11.03 -2.41
CA PHE A 78 -13.52 -11.31 -1.02
C PHE A 78 -14.05 -10.21 -0.10
N PHE A 79 -13.89 -8.93 -0.48
CA PHE A 79 -14.37 -7.80 0.32
C PHE A 79 -15.89 -7.83 0.53
N ARG A 80 -16.68 -8.24 -0.49
CA ARG A 80 -18.14 -8.43 -0.38
C ARG A 80 -18.58 -9.67 0.42
N HIS A 81 -17.66 -10.53 0.84
CA HIS A 81 -17.96 -11.70 1.65
C HIS A 81 -17.31 -11.63 3.03
N ILE A 82 -16.53 -10.59 3.31
CA ILE A 82 -15.82 -10.40 4.57
C ILE A 82 -16.81 -10.20 5.73
N ASP A 83 -17.95 -9.56 5.46
CA ASP A 83 -19.09 -9.42 6.38
C ASP A 83 -19.55 -10.78 6.91
N ARG A 84 -19.63 -11.75 6.00
CA ARG A 84 -20.10 -13.11 6.31
C ARG A 84 -19.10 -13.91 7.15
N TYR A 85 -17.82 -13.58 7.11
CA TYR A 85 -16.81 -14.22 7.93
C TYR A 85 -16.71 -13.55 9.31
N LEU A 86 -16.79 -12.22 9.38
CA LEU A 86 -16.76 -11.47 10.65
C LEU A 86 -18.00 -11.75 11.52
N THR A 87 -19.19 -11.92 10.91
CA THR A 87 -20.42 -12.19 11.68
C THR A 87 -20.56 -13.67 12.09
N ARG A 88 -19.88 -14.60 11.40
CA ARG A 88 -19.97 -16.04 11.69
C ARG A 88 -19.36 -16.43 13.04
N ASP A 89 -18.35 -15.70 13.49
CA ASP A 89 -17.69 -15.98 14.78
C ASP A 89 -18.54 -15.54 15.97
N THR A 90 -19.40 -14.53 15.79
CA THR A 90 -20.30 -14.07 16.87
C THR A 90 -21.43 -15.07 17.12
N THR A 91 -22.05 -15.61 16.07
CA THR A 91 -23.22 -16.51 16.22
C THR A 91 -22.87 -17.88 16.81
N ASN A 92 -21.69 -18.42 16.51
CA ASN A 92 -21.28 -19.73 17.03
C ASN A 92 -20.94 -19.70 18.53
N ASN A 93 -20.47 -18.55 19.05
CA ASN A 93 -20.12 -18.41 20.46
C ASN A 93 -21.36 -18.23 21.35
N THR A 94 -22.38 -17.49 20.90
CA THR A 94 -23.63 -17.29 21.66
C THR A 94 -24.45 -18.57 21.80
N GLN A 95 -24.36 -19.49 20.84
CA GLN A 95 -25.05 -20.78 20.90
C GLN A 95 -24.35 -21.80 21.80
N SER A 96 -23.06 -21.61 22.09
CA SER A 96 -22.30 -22.42 23.06
C SER A 96 -22.58 -22.05 24.52
N GLU A 97 -22.96 -20.81 24.80
CA GLU A 97 -23.21 -20.32 26.17
C GLU A 97 -24.68 -20.42 26.61
N GLY A 98 -25.63 -20.48 25.67
CA GLY A 98 -27.08 -20.63 25.95
C GLY A 98 -27.60 -22.07 25.96
N GLY A 99 -26.71 -23.07 25.89
CA GLY A 99 -27.03 -24.49 25.80
C GLY A 99 -26.67 -25.30 27.06
N GLN A 100 -26.81 -24.71 28.25
CA GLN A 100 -26.77 -25.41 29.54
C GLN A 100 -28.01 -25.09 30.37
#